data_AF-A0A6C0ITB3-F1
#
_entry.id   AF-A0A6C0ITB3-F1
#
_cell.length_a   1.000
_cell.length_b   1.000
_cell.length_c   1.000
_cell.angle_alpha   90.00
_cell.angle_beta   90.00
_cell.angle_gamma   90.00
#
_symmetry.space_group_name_H-M   'P 1'
#
loop_
_entity.id
_entity.type
_entity.pdbx_description
1 polymer ?
#
loop_
_entity_poly.entity_id
_entity_poly.type
_entity_poly.pdbx_seq_one_letter_code
_entity_poly.pdbx_strand_id
1 'polypeptide(L)'
;MSPSDWGPPTWIFIHTLAQKLREDQFSAIGIPLILQIKTICYHLPCPDCTTHAKDFWSKVQIGNIKTKQDLVNLLFMFHNMVNSRKRQPLFKKENLISTYSRKSLIETFNNFVRNFNTKGNMNLINESFHRNIFLKNFKKWMMENMKYFTL
;
A
#
# COMPACT_ATOMS: atom_id res chain seq x y z
N MET A 1 -16.61 8.74 -1.16
CA MET A 1 -15.42 9.56 -0.79
C MET A 1 -14.55 9.73 -2.02
N SER A 2 -13.88 10.87 -2.18
CA SER A 2 -13.05 11.10 -3.37
C SER A 2 -11.71 10.35 -3.25
N PRO A 3 -11.13 9.85 -4.36
CA PRO A 3 -9.76 9.35 -4.39
C PRO A 3 -8.69 10.31 -3.84
N SER A 4 -8.98 11.61 -3.77
CA SER A 4 -8.11 12.61 -3.14
C SER A 4 -7.93 12.41 -1.63
N ASP A 5 -8.90 11.78 -0.96
CA ASP A 5 -8.95 11.75 0.51
C ASP A 5 -8.24 10.51 1.06
N TRP A 6 -8.47 9.34 0.44
CA TRP A 6 -7.83 8.07 0.84
C TRP A 6 -6.57 7.74 0.04
N GLY A 7 -6.45 8.23 -1.20
CA GLY A 7 -5.36 7.88 -2.11
C GLY A 7 -3.97 8.26 -1.57
N PRO A 8 -3.74 9.53 -1.21
CA PRO A 8 -2.43 9.96 -0.68
C PRO A 8 -2.05 9.23 0.63
N PRO A 9 -2.92 9.08 1.65
CA PRO A 9 -2.62 8.25 2.82
C PRO A 9 -2.25 6.81 2.49
N THR A 10 -2.96 6.15 1.56
CA THR A 10 -2.63 4.78 1.14
C THR A 10 -1.27 4.70 0.46
N TRP A 11 -0.97 5.59 -0.49
CA TRP A 11 0.33 5.61 -1.15
C TRP A 11 1.47 5.86 -0.17
N ILE A 12 1.30 6.85 0.71
CA ILE A 12 2.31 7.18 1.72
C ILE A 12 2.59 5.96 2.60
N PHE A 13 1.54 5.27 3.06
CA PHE A 13 1.70 4.11 3.91
C PHE A 13 2.41 2.95 3.21
N ILE A 14 1.97 2.51 2.02
CA ILE A 14 2.58 1.33 1.37
C ILE A 14 4.04 1.56 0.96
N HIS A 15 4.40 2.80 0.56
CA HIS A 15 5.79 3.16 0.29
C HIS A 15 6.62 3.23 1.57
N THR A 16 6.08 3.78 2.66
CA THR A 16 6.75 3.80 3.96
C THR A 16 6.95 2.38 4.49
N LEU A 17 5.95 1.51 4.34
CA LEU A 17 6.02 0.11 4.76
C LEU A 17 7.13 -0.66 4.04
N ALA A 18 7.26 -0.50 2.72
CA ALA A 18 8.35 -1.10 1.95
C ALA A 18 9.73 -0.53 2.35
N GLN A 19 9.82 0.78 2.61
CA GLN A 19 11.07 1.44 3.01
C GLN A 19 11.49 1.10 4.44
N LYS A 20 10.55 0.87 5.34
CA LYS A 20 10.81 0.56 6.75
C LYS A 20 11.10 -0.92 7.01
N LEU A 21 10.76 -1.81 6.07
CA LEU A 21 11.19 -3.21 6.12
C LEU A 21 12.71 -3.29 6.27
N ARG A 22 13.20 -4.08 7.24
CA ARG A 22 14.64 -4.32 7.35
C ARG A 22 15.11 -5.23 6.22
N GLU A 23 16.25 -4.90 5.63
CA GLU A 23 16.77 -5.60 4.45
C GLU A 23 17.10 -7.07 4.76
N ASP A 24 17.66 -7.34 5.94
CA ASP A 24 17.99 -8.67 6.46
C ASP A 24 16.77 -9.56 6.74
N GLN A 25 15.57 -8.98 6.78
CA GLN A 25 14.33 -9.69 7.09
C GLN A 25 13.46 -9.96 5.86
N PHE A 26 13.90 -9.54 4.67
CA PHE A 26 13.09 -9.69 3.48
C PHE A 26 12.75 -11.16 3.18
N SER A 27 13.70 -12.08 3.38
CA SER A 27 13.46 -13.52 3.18
C SER A 27 12.38 -14.08 4.11
N ALA A 28 12.23 -13.52 5.31
CA ALA A 28 11.26 -13.98 6.30
C ALA A 28 9.83 -13.44 6.05
N ILE A 29 9.69 -12.18 5.63
CA ILE A 29 8.38 -11.51 5.57
C ILE A 29 8.02 -10.89 4.21
N GLY A 30 8.95 -10.87 3.25
CA GLY A 30 8.79 -10.18 1.97
C GLY A 30 7.56 -10.63 1.18
N ILE A 31 7.40 -11.94 0.95
CA ILE A 31 6.22 -12.49 0.25
C ILE A 31 4.92 -12.19 1.02
N PRO A 32 4.80 -12.52 2.33
CA PRO A 32 3.63 -12.13 3.12
C PRO A 32 3.29 -10.64 3.03
N LEU A 33 4.30 -9.76 3.11
CA LEU A 33 4.12 -8.32 3.00
C LEU A 33 3.56 -7.90 1.63
N ILE A 34 4.10 -8.45 0.54
CA ILE A 34 3.62 -8.17 -0.82
C ILE A 34 2.15 -8.56 -0.96
N LEU A 35 1.76 -9.71 -0.40
CA LEU A 35 0.37 -10.15 -0.40
C LEU A 35 -0.55 -9.22 0.40
N GLN A 36 -0.08 -8.66 1.52
CA GLN A 36 -0.84 -7.63 2.25
C GLN A 36 -1.02 -6.37 1.40
N ILE A 37 0.04 -5.87 0.77
CA ILE A 37 -0.04 -4.67 -0.09
C ILE A 37 -1.00 -4.91 -1.27
N LYS A 38 -0.92 -6.07 -1.92
CA LYS A 38 -1.86 -6.49 -2.96
C LYS A 38 -3.30 -6.52 -2.45
N THR A 39 -3.51 -7.02 -1.23
CA THR A 39 -4.84 -7.06 -0.61
C THR A 39 -5.37 -5.66 -0.31
N ILE A 40 -4.53 -4.71 0.14
CA ILE A 40 -4.90 -3.28 0.26
C ILE A 40 -5.42 -2.78 -1.09
N CYS A 41 -4.67 -3.03 -2.17
CA CYS A 41 -5.06 -2.62 -3.51
C CYS A 41 -6.38 -3.24 -4.01
N TYR A 42 -6.78 -4.39 -3.47
CA TYR A 42 -8.02 -5.08 -3.87
C TYR A 42 -9.24 -4.57 -3.11
N HIS A 43 -9.02 -3.80 -2.06
CA HIS A 43 -10.03 -3.22 -1.20
C HIS A 43 -10.05 -1.69 -1.26
N LEU A 44 -9.48 -1.08 -2.31
CA LEU A 44 -9.51 0.37 -2.47
C LEU A 44 -10.97 0.85 -2.48
N PRO A 45 -11.30 1.96 -1.80
CA PRO A 45 -12.66 2.50 -1.74
C PRO A 45 -13.03 3.26 -3.04
N CYS A 46 -12.85 2.59 -4.17
CA CYS A 46 -13.08 3.05 -5.54
C CYS A 46 -13.04 1.83 -6.48
N PRO A 47 -14.18 1.39 -7.04
CA PRO A 47 -14.25 0.21 -7.93
C PRO A 47 -13.28 0.28 -9.11
N ASP A 48 -13.26 1.41 -9.84
CA ASP A 48 -12.35 1.59 -10.98
C ASP A 48 -10.88 1.52 -10.56
N CYS A 49 -10.55 2.11 -9.42
CA CYS A 49 -9.20 2.06 -8.87
C CYS A 49 -8.78 0.63 -8.53
N THR A 50 -9.71 -0.15 -7.95
CA THR A 50 -9.53 -1.57 -7.64
C THR A 50 -9.35 -2.40 -8.91
N THR A 51 -10.17 -2.21 -9.95
CA THR A 51 -10.03 -2.90 -11.24
C THR A 51 -8.65 -2.67 -11.85
N HIS A 52 -8.27 -1.40 -11.96
CA HIS A 52 -6.94 -1.04 -12.47
C HIS A 52 -5.78 -1.60 -11.64
N ALA A 53 -5.93 -1.67 -10.31
CA ALA A 53 -4.91 -2.25 -9.46
C ALA A 53 -4.84 -3.78 -9.64
N LYS A 54 -5.99 -4.46 -9.79
CA LYS A 54 -6.04 -5.89 -10.13
C LYS A 54 -5.34 -6.18 -11.46
N ASP A 55 -5.55 -5.34 -12.47
CA ASP A 55 -4.88 -5.49 -13.79
C ASP A 55 -3.37 -5.29 -13.73
N PHE A 56 -2.89 -4.42 -12.83
CA PHE A 56 -1.46 -4.31 -12.55
C PHE A 56 -0.94 -5.58 -11.88
N TRP A 57 -1.56 -5.95 -10.76
CA TRP A 57 -1.11 -7.07 -9.92
C TRP A 57 -1.26 -8.45 -10.58
N SER A 58 -2.11 -8.60 -11.60
CA SER A 58 -2.21 -9.82 -12.41
C SER A 58 -0.98 -10.06 -13.28
N LYS A 59 -0.25 -8.99 -13.63
CA LYS A 59 0.98 -9.04 -14.43
C LYS A 59 2.25 -9.17 -13.58
N VAL A 60 2.14 -8.96 -12.26
CA VAL A 60 3.27 -9.02 -11.34
C VAL A 60 3.58 -10.47 -10.98
N GLN A 61 4.77 -10.93 -11.34
CA GLN A 61 5.32 -12.20 -10.87
C GLN A 61 5.94 -12.01 -9.49
N ILE A 62 5.17 -12.27 -8.43
CA ILE A 62 5.62 -12.08 -7.03
C ILE A 62 6.91 -12.86 -6.73
N GLY A 63 7.08 -14.02 -7.36
CA GLY A 63 8.29 -14.85 -7.22
C GLY A 63 9.58 -14.14 -7.64
N ASN A 64 9.51 -13.08 -8.46
CA ASN A 64 10.69 -12.33 -8.92
C ASN A 64 11.08 -11.18 -7.98
N ILE A 65 10.29 -10.91 -6.94
CA ILE A 65 10.56 -9.86 -5.96
C ILE A 65 11.38 -10.51 -4.84
N LYS A 66 12.72 -10.41 -4.93
CA LYS A 66 13.65 -11.14 -4.05
C LYS A 66 14.24 -10.29 -2.94
N THR A 67 14.14 -8.97 -3.07
CA THR A 67 14.74 -8.02 -2.14
C THR A 67 13.77 -6.89 -1.77
N LYS A 68 14.11 -6.20 -0.68
CA LYS A 68 13.45 -4.94 -0.29
C LYS A 68 13.45 -3.94 -1.44
N GLN A 69 14.58 -3.84 -2.15
CA GLN A 69 14.72 -2.90 -3.26
C GLN A 69 13.82 -3.25 -4.44
N ASP A 70 13.62 -4.54 -4.72
CA ASP A 70 12.66 -4.99 -5.75
C ASP A 70 11.24 -4.55 -5.41
N LEU A 71 10.83 -4.69 -4.15
CA LEU A 71 9.53 -4.24 -3.68
C LEU A 71 9.38 -2.72 -3.81
N VAL A 72 10.38 -1.95 -3.38
CA VAL A 72 10.38 -0.48 -3.52
C VAL A 72 10.27 -0.06 -4.98
N ASN A 73 11.04 -0.70 -5.87
CA ASN A 73 11.02 -0.43 -7.31
C ASN A 73 9.66 -0.78 -7.93
N LEU A 74 9.05 -1.91 -7.53
CA LEU A 74 7.73 -2.31 -7.98
C LEU A 74 6.66 -1.26 -7.63
N LEU A 75 6.64 -0.80 -6.37
CA LEU A 75 5.68 0.21 -5.93
C LEU A 75 5.90 1.56 -6.62
N PHE A 76 7.16 1.92 -6.90
CA PHE A 76 7.49 3.11 -7.66
C PHE A 76 6.94 3.03 -9.09
N MET A 77 7.20 1.92 -9.79
CA MET A 77 6.65 1.69 -11.14
C MET A 77 5.13 1.71 -11.14
N PHE A 78 4.51 1.05 -10.16
CA PHE A 78 3.06 1.02 -10.01
C PHE A 78 2.48 2.43 -9.84
N HIS A 79 3.05 3.24 -8.93
CA HIS A 79 2.59 4.60 -8.68
C HIS A 79 2.74 5.48 -9.93
N ASN A 80 3.86 5.39 -10.63
CA ASN A 80 4.08 6.17 -11.85
C ASN A 80 3.20 5.74 -13.02
N MET A 81 2.85 4.46 -13.11
CA MET A 81 1.84 3.99 -14.08
C MET A 81 0.47 4.63 -13.80
N VAL A 82 0.08 4.71 -12.53
CA VAL A 82 -1.16 5.40 -12.12
C VAL A 82 -1.09 6.90 -12.42
N ASN A 83 0.03 7.57 -12.12
CA ASN A 83 0.21 8.99 -12.41
C ASN A 83 0.13 9.26 -13.91
N SER A 84 0.81 8.47 -14.74
CA SER A 84 0.74 8.56 -16.20
C SER A 84 -0.69 8.45 -16.71
N ARG A 85 -1.45 7.43 -16.27
CA ARG A 85 -2.87 7.28 -16.64
C ARG A 85 -3.72 8.49 -16.24
N LYS A 86 -3.44 9.06 -15.06
CA LYS A 86 -4.13 10.24 -14.55
C LYS A 86 -3.59 11.57 -15.08
N ARG A 87 -2.62 11.55 -16.00
CA ARG A 87 -1.90 12.72 -16.53
C ARG A 87 -1.31 13.60 -15.43
N GLN A 88 -0.82 12.97 -14.37
CA GLN A 88 -0.13 13.62 -13.26
C GLN A 88 1.40 13.55 -13.46
N PRO A 89 2.17 14.48 -12.87
CA PRO A 89 3.62 14.40 -12.90
C PRO A 89 4.14 13.05 -12.38
N LEU A 90 5.16 12.52 -13.05
CA LEU A 90 5.83 11.31 -12.60
C LEU A 90 6.65 11.61 -11.34
N PHE A 91 6.58 10.72 -10.36
CA PHE A 91 7.45 10.75 -9.21
C PHE A 91 8.88 10.43 -9.64
N LYS A 92 9.85 11.19 -9.15
CA LYS A 92 11.27 10.97 -9.46
C LYS A 92 11.89 9.96 -8.52
N LYS A 93 12.70 9.04 -9.05
CA LYS A 93 13.32 7.95 -8.28
C LYS A 93 14.23 8.49 -7.15
N GLU A 94 14.96 9.56 -7.42
CA GLU A 94 15.83 10.27 -6.45
C GLU A 94 15.10 10.71 -5.17
N ASN A 95 13.78 10.95 -5.26
CA ASN A 95 12.97 11.39 -4.14
C ASN A 95 12.43 10.25 -3.27
N LEU A 96 12.58 8.98 -3.67
CA LEU A 96 11.99 7.84 -2.94
C LEU A 96 12.50 7.76 -1.50
N ILE A 97 13.82 7.76 -1.34
CA ILE A 97 14.45 7.60 -0.03
C ILE A 97 14.14 8.83 0.82
N SER A 98 14.40 10.04 0.31
CA SER A 98 14.19 11.29 1.06
C SER A 98 12.72 11.50 1.48
N THR A 99 11.76 11.04 0.68
CA THR A 99 10.32 11.20 0.97
C THR A 99 9.83 10.22 2.03
N TYR A 100 10.23 8.95 1.96
CA TYR A 100 9.59 7.87 2.73
C TYR A 100 10.43 7.35 3.90
N SER A 101 11.78 7.42 3.85
CA SER A 101 12.64 6.88 4.92
C SER A 101 12.44 7.55 6.28
N ARG A 102 12.16 8.87 6.27
CA ARG A 102 11.98 9.69 7.48
C ARG A 102 10.57 9.62 8.07
N LYS A 103 9.61 9.00 7.40
CA LYS A 103 8.23 8.90 7.88
C LYS A 103 8.11 7.85 8.97
N SER A 104 7.33 8.10 10.01
CA SER A 104 7.04 7.07 11.03
C SER A 104 6.06 6.04 10.50
N LEU A 105 6.38 4.75 10.67
CA LEU A 105 5.53 3.67 10.21
C LEU A 105 4.17 3.70 10.93
N ILE A 106 4.18 4.04 12.22
CA ILE A 106 2.99 4.10 13.06
C ILE A 106 2.07 5.24 12.61
N GLU A 107 2.61 6.43 12.37
CA GLU A 107 1.82 7.59 11.94
C GLU A 107 1.19 7.36 10.57
N THR A 108 1.97 6.84 9.63
CA THR A 108 1.48 6.57 8.28
C THR A 108 0.44 5.46 8.28
N PHE A 109 0.59 4.42 9.11
CA PHE A 109 -0.42 3.38 9.32
C PHE A 109 -1.72 3.97 9.89
N ASN A 110 -1.64 4.76 10.96
CA ASN A 110 -2.83 5.36 11.57
C ASN A 110 -3.57 6.28 10.60
N ASN A 111 -2.81 7.07 9.81
CA ASN A 111 -3.39 7.94 8.79
C ASN A 111 -4.05 7.13 7.66
N PHE A 112 -3.42 6.03 7.24
CA PHE A 112 -4.03 5.10 6.28
C PHE A 112 -5.34 4.53 6.82
N VAL A 113 -5.35 3.91 8.00
CA VAL A 113 -6.55 3.27 8.58
C VAL A 113 -7.70 4.27 8.71
N ARG A 114 -7.41 5.49 9.19
CA ARG A 114 -8.41 6.55 9.36
C ARG A 114 -9.11 6.92 8.06
N ASN A 115 -8.38 6.97 6.95
CA ASN A 115 -8.92 7.42 5.66
C ASN A 115 -9.38 6.27 4.77
N PHE A 116 -8.89 5.04 4.97
CA PHE A 116 -9.21 3.91 4.11
C PHE A 116 -10.66 3.42 4.28
N ASN A 117 -11.27 3.69 5.43
CA ASN A 117 -12.61 3.23 5.75
C ASN A 117 -13.45 4.30 6.44
N THR A 118 -13.75 5.37 5.72
CA THR A 118 -14.69 6.40 6.16
C THR A 118 -16.09 6.17 5.57
N LYS A 119 -17.10 6.71 6.25
CA LYS A 119 -18.55 6.52 6.05
C LYS A 119 -19.09 7.17 4.76
N GLY A 120 -18.42 6.98 3.63
CA GLY A 120 -18.80 7.59 2.36
C GLY A 120 -19.69 6.68 1.53
N ASN A 121 -20.99 7.00 1.52
CA ASN A 121 -22.07 6.48 0.67
C ASN A 121 -22.70 5.15 1.15
N MET A 122 -23.96 5.20 1.62
CA MET A 122 -24.74 4.03 2.07
C MET A 122 -24.98 2.99 0.96
N ASN A 123 -24.76 3.35 -0.29
CA ASN A 123 -24.86 2.43 -1.43
C ASN A 123 -23.69 1.41 -1.50
N LEU A 124 -22.67 1.53 -0.62
CA LEU A 124 -21.49 0.67 -0.58
C LEU A 124 -21.29 0.00 0.80
N ILE A 125 -22.38 -0.30 1.52
CA ILE A 125 -22.33 -0.91 2.86
C ILE A 125 -21.56 -2.23 2.86
N ASN A 126 -21.81 -3.12 1.89
CA ASN A 126 -21.11 -4.41 1.81
C ASN A 126 -19.60 -4.22 1.59
N GLU A 127 -19.19 -3.30 0.73
CA GLU A 127 -17.77 -3.01 0.53
C GLU A 127 -17.12 -2.39 1.77
N SER A 128 -17.86 -1.54 2.49
CA SER A 128 -17.42 -0.97 3.77
C SER A 128 -17.22 -2.06 4.83
N PHE A 129 -18.12 -3.05 4.89
CA PHE A 129 -18.00 -4.19 5.78
C PHE A 129 -16.75 -5.03 5.46
N HIS A 130 -16.54 -5.37 4.19
CA HIS A 130 -15.35 -6.12 3.77
C HIS A 130 -14.05 -5.34 4.07
N ARG A 131 -14.02 -4.03 3.85
CA ARG A 131 -12.87 -3.17 4.22
C ARG A 131 -12.63 -3.15 5.73
N ASN A 132 -13.68 -3.08 6.55
CA ASN A 132 -13.56 -3.14 8.00
C ASN A 132 -12.91 -4.45 8.48
N ILE A 133 -13.39 -5.59 7.96
CA ILE A 133 -12.81 -6.90 8.28
C ILE A 133 -11.35 -6.96 7.85
N PHE A 134 -11.06 -6.52 6.62
CA PHE A 134 -9.71 -6.45 6.11
C PHE A 134 -8.79 -5.61 7.03
N LEU A 135 -9.20 -4.39 7.40
CA LEU A 135 -8.41 -3.51 8.25
C LEU A 135 -8.16 -4.11 9.64
N LYS A 136 -9.14 -4.80 10.22
CA LYS A 136 -8.97 -5.51 11.50
C LYS A 136 -7.90 -6.60 11.38
N ASN A 137 -7.97 -7.42 10.34
CA ASN A 137 -7.02 -8.51 10.10
C ASN A 137 -5.63 -7.96 9.77
N PHE A 138 -5.55 -6.92 8.95
CA PHE A 138 -4.30 -6.28 8.58
C PHE A 138 -3.63 -5.60 9.78
N LYS A 139 -4.40 -4.95 10.66
CA LYS A 139 -3.87 -4.40 11.92
C LYS A 139 -3.27 -5.48 12.80
N LYS A 140 -3.95 -6.62 12.98
CA LYS A 140 -3.43 -7.77 13.72
C LYS A 140 -2.12 -8.27 13.11
N TRP A 141 -2.09 -8.46 11.79
CA TRP A 141 -0.89 -8.89 11.08
C TRP A 141 0.28 -7.91 11.27
N MET A 142 0.03 -6.60 11.18
CA MET A 142 1.05 -5.57 11.41
C MET A 142 1.64 -5.65 12.83
N MET A 143 0.80 -5.86 13.85
CA MET A 143 1.27 -6.00 15.24
C MET A 143 2.14 -7.24 15.44
N GLU A 144 1.75 -8.38 14.88
CA GLU A 144 2.49 -9.65 14.97
C GLU A 144 3.85 -9.59 14.24
N ASN A 145 3.95 -8.77 13.20
CA ASN A 145 5.11 -8.70 12.31
C ASN A 145 5.93 -7.41 12.49
N MET A 146 5.59 -6.57 13.48
CA MET A 146 6.22 -5.26 13.69
C MET A 146 7.74 -5.35 13.88
N LYS A 147 8.22 -6.47 14.45
CA LYS A 147 9.65 -6.77 14.66
C LYS A 147 10.48 -6.80 13.37
N TYR A 148 9.88 -6.91 12.18
CA TYR A 148 10.60 -6.91 10.90
C TYR A 148 10.80 -5.51 10.32
N PHE A 149 10.27 -4.47 10.97
CA PHE A 149 10.30 -3.10 10.48
C PHE A 149 11.10 -2.20 11.42
N THR A 150 11.70 -1.16 10.85
CA THR A 150 12.12 0.03 11.58
C THR A 150 10.91 0.93 11.81
N LEU A 151 10.80 1.55 12.97
CA LEU A 151 9.63 2.39 13.30
C LEU A 151 9.78 3.82 12.79
#